data_AF-A0A1I6X5Z5-F1
#
_entry.id   AF-A0A1I6X5Z5-F1
#
_cell.length_a   1.000
_cell.length_b   1.000
_cell.length_c   1.000
_cell.angle_alpha   90.00
_cell.angle_beta   90.00
_cell.angle_gamma   90.00
#
_symmetry.space_group_name_H-M   'P 1'
#
loop_
_entity.id
_entity.type
_entity.pdbx_description
1 polymer ?
#
loop_
_entity_poly.entity_id
_entity_poly.type
_entity_poly.pdbx_seq_one_letter_code
_entity_poly.pdbx_strand_id
1 'polypeptide(L)'
;MEAIIRTNTNRPYQICTCCVMDTTDEYITFDSNGLCMRCNEFKTRVEPMWNHGKGHEEELKNLISQIKERGKGKEYDCILGLSGGLDSSYLLHLAVKEWGLRPCVYHIDAGWNLPIAEENVRRITDKLGVELHIEKLDWEEMKEMQLAWFRTGLESLDVPQDHAFIAVIDKVAGKLGIKYILNGGNLTTETFADPASWAKGGGPTGDGTFVKDVIRKYCKKPIKKYTFTNGFKHKFVVPYIHGVKTVLLLNYIEFTKQEMIDTLVKEYDYVPYGQKHFEDLITKFLEGYWVPKRFGHDIRRTWLSALVVTGQMSREDALKELEHPPLTEEEGRTLFADVAKKLEISEEELEIYLNLPECTESFKSQEKLYSFGIRLYEKLGLEARIRK
;
A
#
# COMPACT_ATOMS: atom_id res chain seq x y z
N MET A 1 9.65 20.85 22.47
CA MET A 1 9.84 19.62 23.26
C MET A 1 10.03 18.53 22.23
N GLU A 2 11.28 18.07 22.05
CA GLU A 2 11.64 17.10 21.01
C GLU A 2 10.76 15.85 21.14
N ALA A 3 10.16 15.42 20.02
CA ALA A 3 9.49 14.13 19.94
C ALA A 3 10.58 13.05 20.09
N ILE A 4 10.82 12.61 21.33
CA ILE A 4 11.70 11.48 21.60
C ILE A 4 11.01 10.25 21.04
N ILE A 5 11.40 9.88 19.82
CA ILE A 5 11.12 8.61 19.21
C ILE A 5 11.59 7.53 20.18
N ARG A 6 10.65 6.81 20.81
CA ARG A 6 10.94 5.72 21.73
C ARG A 6 11.43 4.51 20.95
N THR A 7 12.71 4.45 20.61
CA THR A 7 13.30 3.24 20.02
C THR A 7 13.47 2.19 21.12
N ASN A 8 12.64 1.14 21.09
CA ASN A 8 12.62 0.06 22.08
C ASN A 8 13.73 -1.00 21.85
N THR A 9 14.85 -0.62 21.24
CA THR A 9 15.91 -1.54 20.86
C THR A 9 17.21 -1.22 21.61
N ASN A 10 17.80 -2.21 22.29
CA ASN A 10 19.10 -2.12 22.98
C ASN A 10 20.30 -1.93 22.03
N ARG A 11 20.07 -1.52 20.77
CA ARG A 11 21.10 -1.32 19.75
C ARG A 11 21.36 0.18 19.56
N PRO A 12 22.61 0.61 19.28
CA PRO A 12 22.88 1.99 18.91
C PRO A 12 22.08 2.42 17.67
N TYR A 13 21.60 3.65 17.66
CA TYR A 13 20.95 4.24 16.49
C TYR A 13 21.94 4.38 15.33
N GLN A 14 21.50 4.02 14.13
CA GLN A 14 22.30 4.03 12.90
C GLN A 14 21.39 4.23 11.68
N ILE A 15 21.82 5.08 10.76
CA ILE A 15 21.16 5.31 9.47
C ILE A 15 22.08 4.76 8.37
N CYS A 16 21.49 4.18 7.32
CA CYS A 16 22.22 3.71 6.15
C CYS A 16 23.07 4.83 5.51
N THR A 17 24.26 4.48 5.02
CA THR A 17 25.13 5.43 4.29
C THR A 17 24.70 5.66 2.85
N CYS A 18 23.87 4.79 2.27
CA CYS A 18 23.37 4.91 0.89
C CYS A 18 21.93 5.43 0.79
N CYS A 19 21.05 5.05 1.72
CA CYS A 19 19.66 5.50 1.77
C CYS A 19 19.36 6.15 3.13
N VAL A 20 18.08 6.24 3.51
CA VAL A 20 17.63 6.83 4.79
C VAL A 20 16.92 5.84 5.72
N MET A 21 16.97 4.54 5.41
CA MET A 21 16.55 3.49 6.35
C MET A 21 17.45 3.47 7.58
N ASP A 22 16.88 3.20 8.75
CA ASP A 22 17.56 3.25 10.05
C ASP A 22 17.15 2.08 10.96
N THR A 23 17.65 2.11 12.20
CA THR A 23 17.41 1.10 13.23
C THR A 23 15.99 1.03 13.79
N THR A 24 15.06 1.85 13.29
CA THR A 24 13.63 1.67 13.62
C THR A 24 13.06 0.42 13.00
N ASP A 25 13.66 -0.09 11.92
CA ASP A 25 13.47 -1.48 11.50
C ASP A 25 14.30 -2.39 12.43
N GLU A 26 13.63 -3.15 13.31
CA GLU A 26 14.30 -4.06 14.25
C GLU A 26 15.22 -5.07 13.55
N TYR A 27 14.89 -5.44 12.30
CA TYR A 27 15.58 -6.47 11.55
C TYR A 27 16.69 -5.94 10.66
N ILE A 28 16.80 -4.62 10.46
CA ILE A 28 17.83 -4.05 9.59
C ILE A 28 19.23 -4.37 10.08
N THR A 29 20.10 -4.76 9.15
CA THR A 29 21.53 -4.98 9.38
C THR A 29 22.34 -4.07 8.48
N PHE A 30 23.54 -3.75 8.93
CA PHE A 30 24.50 -2.90 8.23
C PHE A 30 25.82 -3.64 8.05
N ASP A 31 26.48 -3.45 6.92
CA ASP A 31 27.85 -3.93 6.73
C ASP A 31 28.88 -3.00 7.39
N SER A 32 30.17 -3.33 7.25
CA SER A 32 31.27 -2.54 7.83
C SER A 32 31.37 -1.12 7.31
N ASN A 33 30.75 -0.80 6.16
CA ASN A 33 30.70 0.53 5.57
C ASN A 33 29.41 1.28 5.93
N GLY A 34 28.57 0.71 6.81
CA GLY A 34 27.29 1.28 7.20
C GLY A 34 26.20 1.17 6.13
N LEU A 35 26.37 0.32 5.11
CA LEU A 35 25.37 0.09 4.08
C LEU A 35 24.35 -0.93 4.58
N CYS A 36 23.06 -0.57 4.52
CA CYS A 36 22.01 -1.47 4.98
C CYS A 36 21.77 -2.65 4.03
N MET A 37 21.22 -3.75 4.56
CA MET A 37 20.94 -4.95 3.76
C MET A 37 20.03 -4.68 2.54
N ARG A 38 19.09 -3.74 2.65
CA ARG A 38 18.14 -3.39 1.58
C ARG A 38 18.84 -2.75 0.39
N CYS A 39 19.79 -1.85 0.64
CA CYS A 39 20.62 -1.27 -0.42
C CYS A 39 21.56 -2.30 -1.06
N ASN A 40 22.10 -3.23 -0.27
CA ASN A 40 22.89 -4.33 -0.79
C ASN A 40 22.05 -5.24 -1.71
N GLU A 41 20.84 -5.60 -1.29
CA GLU A 41 19.92 -6.41 -2.08
C GLU A 41 19.43 -5.67 -3.34
N PHE A 42 19.20 -4.36 -3.26
CA PHE A 42 18.87 -3.56 -4.45
C PHE A 42 19.95 -3.66 -5.52
N LYS A 43 21.21 -3.37 -5.16
CA LYS A 43 22.35 -3.37 -6.09
C LYS A 43 22.67 -4.74 -6.66
N THR A 44 22.49 -5.80 -5.87
CA THR A 44 22.90 -7.16 -6.27
C THR A 44 21.81 -7.95 -6.97
N ARG A 45 20.53 -7.64 -6.72
CA ARG A 45 19.40 -8.44 -7.20
C ARG A 45 18.39 -7.62 -8.00
N VAL A 46 17.90 -6.52 -7.43
CA VAL A 46 16.77 -5.78 -8.04
C VAL A 46 17.23 -4.98 -9.24
N GLU A 47 18.25 -4.13 -9.08
CA GLU A 47 18.73 -3.23 -10.14
C GLU A 47 19.23 -3.98 -11.39
N PRO A 48 20.05 -5.05 -11.28
CA PRO A 48 20.48 -5.79 -12.47
C PRO A 48 19.34 -6.51 -13.21
N MET A 49 18.31 -6.96 -12.49
CA MET A 49 17.17 -7.68 -13.06
C MET A 49 16.15 -6.73 -13.70
N TRP A 50 15.85 -5.63 -13.02
CA TRP A 50 14.80 -4.67 -13.41
C TRP A 50 15.32 -3.58 -14.36
N ASN A 51 16.61 -3.22 -14.26
CA ASN A 51 17.27 -2.25 -15.12
C ASN A 51 16.46 -0.94 -15.31
N HIS A 52 15.80 -0.46 -14.25
CA HIS A 52 14.94 0.73 -14.27
C HIS A 52 13.87 0.70 -15.36
N GLY A 53 13.35 -0.50 -15.69
CA GLY A 53 12.35 -0.72 -16.72
C GLY A 53 12.91 -0.81 -18.16
N LYS A 54 14.21 -0.61 -18.37
CA LYS A 54 14.84 -0.62 -19.70
C LYS A 54 15.07 -2.02 -20.23
N GLY A 55 14.72 -2.25 -21.50
CA GLY A 55 14.91 -3.54 -22.17
C GLY A 55 13.78 -4.55 -21.93
N HIS A 56 12.68 -4.10 -21.30
CA HIS A 56 11.51 -4.91 -20.99
C HIS A 56 10.34 -4.67 -21.96
N GLU A 57 10.57 -3.98 -23.09
CA GLU A 57 9.53 -3.55 -24.03
C GLU A 57 8.82 -4.75 -24.69
N GLU A 58 9.57 -5.79 -25.08
CA GLU A 58 8.97 -6.99 -25.67
C GLU A 58 8.21 -7.83 -24.63
N GLU A 59 8.65 -7.85 -23.37
CA GLU A 59 7.90 -8.49 -22.28
C GLU A 59 6.56 -7.78 -22.03
N LEU A 60 6.59 -6.45 -21.96
CA LEU A 60 5.40 -5.61 -21.82
C LEU A 60 4.42 -5.82 -22.98
N LYS A 61 4.93 -5.74 -24.22
CA LYS A 61 4.13 -5.94 -25.44
C LYS A 61 3.49 -7.32 -25.48
N ASN A 62 4.23 -8.36 -25.10
CA ASN A 62 3.70 -9.72 -25.00
C ASN A 62 2.60 -9.82 -23.93
N LEU A 63 2.79 -9.18 -22.77
CA LEU A 63 1.81 -9.19 -21.69
C LEU A 63 0.53 -8.43 -22.07
N ILE A 64 0.65 -7.23 -22.66
CA ILE A 64 -0.48 -6.46 -23.20
C ILE A 64 -1.22 -7.28 -24.25
N SER A 65 -0.51 -7.96 -25.16
CA SER A 65 -1.13 -8.81 -26.18
C SER A 65 -1.93 -9.96 -25.57
N GLN A 66 -1.39 -10.60 -24.51
CA GLN A 66 -2.11 -11.64 -23.78
C GLN A 66 -3.36 -11.10 -23.07
N ILE A 67 -3.28 -9.91 -22.46
CA ILE A 67 -4.43 -9.25 -21.82
C ILE A 67 -5.54 -9.04 -22.85
N LYS A 68 -5.20 -8.41 -23.99
CA LYS A 68 -6.15 -8.14 -25.08
C LYS A 68 -6.78 -9.42 -25.63
N GLU A 69 -5.98 -10.46 -25.87
CA GLU A 69 -6.49 -11.73 -26.39
C GLU A 69 -7.46 -12.41 -25.41
N ARG A 70 -7.16 -12.39 -24.10
CA ARG A 70 -8.08 -12.94 -23.07
C ARG A 70 -9.35 -12.10 -22.87
N GLY A 71 -9.30 -10.83 -23.27
CA GLY A 71 -10.43 -9.89 -23.28
C GLY A 71 -11.22 -9.89 -24.59
N LYS A 72 -10.81 -10.64 -25.61
CA LYS A 72 -11.49 -10.64 -26.92
C LYS A 72 -12.95 -11.10 -26.80
N GLY A 73 -13.86 -10.34 -27.39
CA GLY A 73 -15.30 -10.60 -27.31
C GLY A 73 -15.96 -10.24 -25.97
N LYS A 74 -15.20 -9.67 -25.02
CA LYS A 74 -15.71 -9.12 -23.76
C LYS A 74 -15.68 -7.59 -23.79
N GLU A 75 -16.45 -7.01 -22.88
CA GLU A 75 -16.44 -5.58 -22.59
C GLU A 75 -15.07 -5.13 -22.06
N TYR A 76 -14.55 -5.82 -21.04
CA TYR A 76 -13.27 -5.52 -20.40
C TYR A 76 -12.22 -6.60 -20.67
N ASP A 77 -10.96 -6.19 -20.79
CA ASP A 77 -9.80 -7.10 -20.90
C ASP A 77 -9.06 -7.30 -19.57
N CYS A 78 -9.13 -6.31 -18.69
CA CYS A 78 -8.53 -6.29 -17.36
C CYS A 78 -9.42 -5.54 -16.36
N ILE A 79 -9.06 -5.57 -15.08
CA ILE A 79 -9.66 -4.78 -14.01
C ILE A 79 -8.56 -3.96 -13.33
N LEU A 80 -8.86 -2.71 -12.98
CA LEU A 80 -7.93 -1.80 -12.29
C LEU A 80 -8.66 -1.17 -11.11
N GLY A 81 -8.08 -1.32 -9.91
CA GLY A 81 -8.50 -0.58 -8.73
C GLY A 81 -7.96 0.84 -8.78
N LEU A 82 -8.83 1.85 -8.72
CA LEU A 82 -8.47 3.27 -8.80
C LEU A 82 -8.70 3.94 -7.44
N SER A 83 -7.65 4.38 -6.76
CA SER A 83 -7.75 5.05 -5.44
C SER A 83 -7.89 6.57 -5.55
N GLY A 84 -7.54 7.15 -6.71
CA GLY A 84 -7.31 8.59 -6.84
C GLY A 84 -5.88 9.01 -6.50
N GLY A 85 -5.05 8.05 -6.05
CA GLY A 85 -3.64 8.23 -5.80
C GLY A 85 -2.77 8.13 -7.05
N LEU A 86 -1.54 8.62 -6.93
CA LEU A 86 -0.58 8.82 -8.03
C LEU A 86 -0.35 7.56 -8.89
N ASP A 87 -0.04 6.43 -8.24
CA ASP A 87 0.33 5.19 -8.93
C ASP A 87 -0.83 4.58 -9.74
N SER A 88 -2.02 4.47 -9.14
CA SER A 88 -3.20 3.91 -9.82
C SER A 88 -3.70 4.79 -10.96
N SER A 89 -3.64 6.11 -10.77
CA SER A 89 -3.99 7.12 -11.78
C SER A 89 -3.06 7.08 -12.98
N TYR A 90 -1.74 7.01 -12.75
CA TYR A 90 -0.76 6.93 -13.84
C TYR A 90 -0.86 5.59 -14.60
N LEU A 91 -1.08 4.49 -13.88
CA LEU A 91 -1.32 3.19 -14.51
C LEU A 91 -2.58 3.21 -15.39
N LEU A 92 -3.65 3.89 -14.95
CA LEU A 92 -4.87 4.03 -15.75
C LEU A 92 -4.62 4.86 -17.02
N HIS A 93 -3.87 5.96 -16.91
CA HIS A 93 -3.43 6.75 -18.07
C HIS A 93 -2.73 5.87 -19.12
N LEU A 94 -1.70 5.13 -18.71
CA LEU A 94 -0.93 4.26 -19.61
C LEU A 94 -1.79 3.14 -20.19
N ALA A 95 -2.59 2.48 -19.36
CA ALA A 95 -3.44 1.38 -19.79
C ALA A 95 -4.40 1.80 -20.91
N VAL A 96 -5.02 2.97 -20.79
CA VAL A 96 -6.02 3.45 -21.76
C VAL A 96 -5.36 4.14 -22.95
N LYS A 97 -4.48 5.13 -22.72
CA LYS A 97 -3.92 5.98 -23.79
C LYS A 97 -2.81 5.30 -24.57
N GLU A 98 -1.87 4.69 -23.86
CA GLU A 98 -0.64 4.18 -24.48
C GLU A 98 -0.76 2.72 -24.90
N TRP A 99 -1.46 1.90 -24.11
CA TRP A 99 -1.57 0.46 -24.35
C TRP A 99 -2.89 0.06 -25.00
N GLY A 100 -3.89 0.94 -25.04
CA GLY A 100 -5.20 0.66 -25.64
C GLY A 100 -5.90 -0.55 -25.01
N LEU A 101 -5.74 -0.72 -23.69
CA LEU A 101 -6.50 -1.67 -22.88
C LEU A 101 -7.87 -1.08 -22.54
N ARG A 102 -8.80 -1.96 -22.16
CA ARG A 102 -10.18 -1.61 -21.77
C ARG A 102 -10.41 -2.09 -20.33
N PRO A 103 -9.88 -1.38 -19.33
CA PRO A 103 -10.01 -1.78 -17.94
C PRO A 103 -11.45 -1.60 -17.44
N CYS A 104 -11.94 -2.56 -16.66
CA CYS A 104 -13.01 -2.31 -15.69
C CYS A 104 -12.42 -1.46 -14.58
N VAL A 105 -12.70 -0.15 -14.58
CA VAL A 105 -12.17 0.78 -13.58
C VAL A 105 -13.05 0.74 -12.35
N TYR A 106 -12.46 0.38 -11.22
CA TYR A 106 -13.20 0.07 -10.00
C TYR A 106 -12.64 0.87 -8.82
N HIS A 107 -13.48 1.67 -8.19
CA HIS A 107 -13.17 2.38 -6.96
C HIS A 107 -13.93 1.76 -5.79
N ILE A 108 -13.25 1.55 -4.66
CA ILE A 108 -13.86 0.94 -3.48
C ILE A 108 -13.85 2.00 -2.39
N ASP A 109 -15.03 2.50 -2.05
CA ASP A 109 -15.22 3.51 -1.00
C ASP A 109 -15.37 2.81 0.35
N ALA A 110 -14.28 2.79 1.13
CA ALA A 110 -14.26 2.33 2.51
C ALA A 110 -14.79 3.39 3.50
N GLY A 111 -15.17 4.57 3.01
CA GLY A 111 -15.68 5.68 3.79
C GLY A 111 -14.62 6.69 4.21
N TRP A 112 -13.34 6.48 3.89
CA TRP A 112 -12.22 7.31 4.35
C TRP A 112 -11.64 8.27 3.31
N ASN A 113 -12.14 8.24 2.07
CA ASN A 113 -11.70 9.12 1.00
C ASN A 113 -11.72 10.60 1.42
N LEU A 114 -10.65 11.33 1.12
CA LEU A 114 -10.68 12.79 1.13
C LEU A 114 -11.32 13.32 -0.17
N PRO A 115 -11.91 14.53 -0.16
CA PRO A 115 -12.52 15.11 -1.36
C PRO A 115 -11.56 15.19 -2.56
N ILE A 116 -10.26 15.31 -2.29
CA ILE A 116 -9.23 15.36 -3.33
C ILE A 116 -9.08 14.03 -4.08
N ALA A 117 -9.22 12.90 -3.37
CA ALA A 117 -9.16 11.57 -3.97
C ALA A 117 -10.33 11.40 -4.95
N GLU A 118 -11.55 11.68 -4.50
CA GLU A 118 -12.76 11.58 -5.33
C GLU A 118 -12.68 12.50 -6.54
N GLU A 119 -12.16 13.71 -6.38
CA GLU A 119 -12.00 14.66 -7.47
C GLU A 119 -10.97 14.18 -8.50
N ASN A 120 -9.81 13.69 -8.05
CA ASN A 120 -8.80 13.11 -8.93
C ASN A 120 -9.33 11.89 -9.69
N VAL A 121 -10.09 11.02 -9.01
CA VAL A 121 -10.79 9.89 -9.64
C VAL A 121 -11.70 10.38 -10.77
N ARG A 122 -12.62 11.32 -10.48
CA ARG A 122 -13.57 11.87 -11.46
C ARG A 122 -12.86 12.50 -12.66
N ARG A 123 -11.88 13.38 -12.40
CA ARG A 123 -11.14 14.09 -13.45
C ARG A 123 -10.51 13.15 -14.46
N ILE A 124 -9.84 12.10 -13.97
CA ILE A 124 -9.13 11.15 -14.83
C ILE A 124 -10.13 10.28 -15.59
N THR A 125 -11.17 9.77 -14.93
CA THR A 125 -12.15 8.89 -15.59
C THR A 125 -12.93 9.63 -16.67
N ASP A 126 -13.36 10.87 -16.39
CA ASP A 126 -14.15 11.68 -17.32
C ASP A 126 -13.35 12.03 -18.57
N LYS A 127 -12.09 12.46 -18.40
CA LYS A 127 -11.21 12.82 -19.51
C LYS A 127 -10.72 11.62 -20.32
N LEU A 128 -10.59 10.45 -19.69
CA LEU A 128 -10.30 9.20 -20.39
C LEU A 128 -11.53 8.59 -21.07
N GLY A 129 -12.74 9.03 -20.69
CA GLY A 129 -13.99 8.46 -21.20
C GLY A 129 -14.21 7.02 -20.77
N VAL A 130 -13.74 6.64 -19.58
CA VAL A 130 -13.92 5.29 -19.01
C VAL A 130 -15.03 5.29 -17.96
N GLU A 131 -15.81 4.21 -17.93
CA GLU A 131 -16.84 4.04 -16.90
C GLU A 131 -16.20 3.74 -15.55
N LEU A 132 -16.56 4.53 -14.54
CA LEU A 132 -16.18 4.31 -13.16
C LEU A 132 -17.23 3.49 -12.42
N HIS A 133 -16.83 2.32 -11.93
CA HIS A 133 -17.65 1.51 -11.04
C HIS A 133 -17.26 1.80 -9.59
N ILE A 134 -18.24 2.04 -8.72
CA ILE A 134 -18.02 2.33 -7.30
C ILE A 134 -18.69 1.25 -6.43
N GLU A 135 -17.90 0.55 -5.61
CA GLU A 135 -18.42 -0.28 -4.53
C GLU A 135 -18.28 0.47 -3.21
N LYS A 136 -19.40 0.86 -2.61
CA LYS A 136 -19.42 1.47 -1.29
C LYS A 136 -19.58 0.41 -0.22
N LEU A 137 -18.60 0.31 0.68
CA LEU A 137 -18.65 -0.61 1.80
C LEU A 137 -19.66 -0.12 2.85
N ASP A 138 -20.21 -1.06 3.65
CA ASP A 138 -21.10 -0.70 4.74
C ASP A 138 -20.32 0.06 5.82
N TRP A 139 -20.61 1.35 5.95
CA TRP A 139 -19.88 2.24 6.84
C TRP A 139 -19.97 1.83 8.31
N GLU A 140 -21.12 1.33 8.76
CA GLU A 140 -21.29 0.93 10.17
C GLU A 140 -20.41 -0.28 10.51
N GLU A 141 -20.29 -1.23 9.59
CA GLU A 141 -19.37 -2.37 9.75
C GLU A 141 -17.91 -1.95 9.62
N MET A 142 -17.57 -1.08 8.65
CA MET A 142 -16.20 -0.58 8.49
C MET A 142 -15.73 0.21 9.73
N LYS A 143 -16.58 1.10 10.24
CA LYS A 143 -16.34 1.86 11.49
C LYS A 143 -16.13 0.93 12.68
N GLU A 144 -16.98 -0.09 12.86
CA GLU A 144 -16.80 -1.05 13.95
C GLU A 144 -15.49 -1.85 13.80
N MET A 145 -15.14 -2.25 12.58
CA MET A 145 -13.88 -2.93 12.31
C MET A 145 -12.69 -2.00 12.58
N GLN A 146 -12.73 -0.75 12.14
CA GLN A 146 -11.67 0.22 12.43
C GLN A 146 -11.46 0.40 13.94
N LEU A 147 -12.55 0.56 14.71
CA LEU A 147 -12.52 0.63 16.17
C LEU A 147 -11.96 -0.66 16.79
N ALA A 148 -12.33 -1.83 16.26
CA ALA A 148 -11.80 -3.10 16.73
C ALA A 148 -10.28 -3.17 16.57
N TRP A 149 -9.74 -2.65 15.46
CA TRP A 149 -8.29 -2.58 15.24
C TRP A 149 -7.60 -1.61 16.19
N PHE A 150 -8.17 -0.42 16.44
CA PHE A 150 -7.64 0.48 17.48
C PHE A 150 -7.56 -0.20 18.85
N ARG A 151 -8.57 -1.00 19.22
CA ARG A 151 -8.59 -1.73 20.50
C ARG A 151 -7.53 -2.83 20.61
N THR A 152 -7.00 -3.34 19.49
CA THR A 152 -5.94 -4.35 19.52
C THR A 152 -4.61 -3.78 20.02
N GLY A 153 -4.37 -2.48 19.81
CA GLY A 153 -3.07 -1.86 20.01
C GLY A 153 -2.00 -2.21 18.97
N LEU A 154 -2.34 -2.95 17.91
CA LEU A 154 -1.47 -3.23 16.76
C LEU A 154 -1.28 -1.99 15.89
N GLU A 155 -0.22 -1.99 15.08
CA GLU A 155 0.06 -0.92 14.13
C GLU A 155 -0.76 -1.00 12.84
N SER A 156 -1.08 -2.22 12.38
CA SER A 156 -1.72 -2.49 11.09
C SER A 156 -3.21 -2.09 11.07
N LEU A 157 -3.49 -0.82 11.33
CA LEU A 157 -4.83 -0.26 11.52
C LEU A 157 -5.60 -0.07 10.20
N ASP A 158 -4.93 -0.12 9.05
CA ASP A 158 -5.56 -0.08 7.70
C ASP A 158 -6.09 -1.45 7.22
N VAL A 159 -5.82 -2.55 7.94
CA VAL A 159 -6.24 -3.90 7.54
C VAL A 159 -7.75 -4.01 7.22
N PRO A 160 -8.69 -3.34 7.93
CA PRO A 160 -10.10 -3.34 7.57
C PRO A 160 -10.39 -2.83 6.15
N GLN A 161 -9.68 -1.82 5.65
CA GLN A 161 -9.91 -1.33 4.28
C GLN A 161 -9.15 -2.19 3.25
N ASP A 162 -7.88 -2.46 3.49
CA ASP A 162 -7.03 -3.16 2.53
C ASP A 162 -7.50 -4.59 2.26
N HIS A 163 -7.99 -5.28 3.29
CA HIS A 163 -8.54 -6.61 3.12
C HIS A 163 -9.79 -6.59 2.23
N ALA A 164 -10.65 -5.57 2.38
CA ALA A 164 -11.82 -5.39 1.54
C ALA A 164 -11.42 -5.08 0.09
N PHE A 165 -10.40 -4.24 -0.13
CA PHE A 165 -9.89 -3.92 -1.47
C PHE A 165 -9.48 -5.18 -2.24
N ILE A 166 -8.68 -6.04 -1.60
CA ILE A 166 -8.28 -7.32 -2.20
C ILE A 166 -9.51 -8.20 -2.48
N ALA A 167 -10.39 -8.33 -1.50
CA ALA A 167 -11.51 -9.27 -1.57
C ALA A 167 -12.56 -8.87 -2.62
N VAL A 168 -12.86 -7.57 -2.75
CA VAL A 168 -13.81 -7.03 -3.71
C VAL A 168 -13.25 -7.12 -5.12
N ILE A 169 -11.99 -6.73 -5.37
CA ILE A 169 -11.38 -6.87 -6.70
C ILE A 169 -11.36 -8.34 -7.15
N ASP A 170 -10.96 -9.28 -6.28
CA ASP A 170 -10.99 -10.72 -6.59
C ASP A 170 -12.42 -11.20 -6.93
N LYS A 171 -13.42 -10.72 -6.18
CA LYS A 171 -14.85 -11.05 -6.39
C LYS A 171 -15.34 -10.52 -7.73
N VAL A 172 -15.05 -9.26 -8.07
CA VAL A 172 -15.47 -8.63 -9.33
C VAL A 172 -14.77 -9.28 -10.51
N ALA A 173 -13.45 -9.49 -10.44
CA ALA A 173 -12.69 -10.18 -11.47
C ALA A 173 -13.27 -11.58 -11.76
N GLY A 174 -13.58 -12.34 -10.70
CA GLY A 174 -14.23 -13.64 -10.81
C GLY A 174 -15.61 -13.58 -11.45
N LYS A 175 -16.46 -12.63 -11.01
CA LYS A 175 -17.84 -12.45 -11.53
C LYS A 175 -17.85 -12.07 -13.02
N LEU A 176 -16.94 -11.21 -13.44
CA LEU A 176 -16.84 -10.74 -14.84
C LEU A 176 -15.98 -11.67 -15.72
N GLY A 177 -15.39 -12.71 -15.15
CA GLY A 177 -14.49 -13.61 -15.88
C GLY A 177 -13.24 -12.93 -16.43
N ILE A 178 -12.80 -11.84 -15.78
CA ILE A 178 -11.59 -11.08 -16.10
C ILE A 178 -10.37 -11.85 -15.57
N LYS A 179 -9.31 -11.93 -16.38
CA LYS A 179 -8.11 -12.73 -16.08
C LYS A 179 -6.91 -11.90 -15.64
N TYR A 180 -6.98 -10.58 -15.73
CA TYR A 180 -5.86 -9.70 -15.39
C TYR A 180 -6.32 -8.58 -14.47
N ILE A 181 -5.67 -8.47 -13.32
CA ILE A 181 -5.79 -7.38 -12.37
C ILE A 181 -4.56 -6.50 -12.55
N LEU A 182 -4.75 -5.24 -12.93
CA LEU A 182 -3.69 -4.25 -13.03
C LEU A 182 -3.47 -3.63 -11.65
N ASN A 183 -2.24 -3.67 -11.16
CA ASN A 183 -1.87 -3.12 -9.86
C ASN A 183 -0.78 -2.05 -10.05
N GLY A 184 -0.98 -0.88 -9.43
CA GLY A 184 -0.09 0.29 -9.51
C GLY A 184 1.24 0.13 -8.80
N GLY A 185 1.45 -0.99 -8.11
CA GLY A 185 2.67 -1.25 -7.41
C GLY A 185 3.90 -1.26 -8.33
N ASN A 186 4.97 -0.57 -7.94
CA ASN A 186 6.15 -0.44 -8.81
C ASN A 186 7.47 -0.37 -8.04
N LEU A 187 8.59 -0.66 -8.72
CA LEU A 187 9.93 -0.56 -8.15
C LEU A 187 10.44 0.89 -8.14
N THR A 188 10.03 1.70 -9.12
CA THR A 188 10.45 3.11 -9.25
C THR A 188 10.26 3.92 -7.96
N THR A 189 9.10 3.81 -7.31
CA THR A 189 8.79 4.58 -6.10
C THR A 189 8.63 3.71 -4.84
N GLU A 190 8.60 2.37 -4.98
CA GLU A 190 8.30 1.43 -3.89
C GLU A 190 9.22 0.19 -3.89
N THR A 191 10.48 0.34 -4.32
CA THR A 191 11.48 -0.75 -4.26
C THR A 191 11.57 -1.36 -2.85
N PHE A 192 11.54 -0.52 -1.81
CA PHE A 192 11.56 -0.96 -0.41
C PHE A 192 10.14 -1.03 0.13
N ALA A 193 9.72 -2.24 0.50
CA ALA A 193 8.48 -2.43 1.25
C ALA A 193 8.69 -2.08 2.72
N ASP A 194 7.59 -1.78 3.40
CA ASP A 194 7.62 -1.51 4.83
C ASP A 194 8.19 -2.70 5.62
N PRO A 195 9.11 -2.44 6.57
CA PRO A 195 9.67 -3.46 7.43
C PRO A 195 8.63 -4.36 8.10
N ALA A 196 8.87 -5.68 8.03
CA ALA A 196 8.06 -6.65 8.77
C ALA A 196 8.07 -6.43 10.28
N SER A 197 9.12 -5.76 10.81
CA SER A 197 9.24 -5.39 12.21
C SER A 197 8.23 -4.32 12.65
N TRP A 198 7.72 -3.49 11.73
CA TRP A 198 6.69 -2.48 12.02
C TRP A 198 5.30 -3.13 12.18
N ALA A 199 4.98 -4.13 11.36
CA ALA A 199 3.73 -4.89 11.49
C ALA A 199 3.78 -6.03 12.54
N LYS A 200 4.65 -5.95 13.54
CA LYS A 200 4.89 -7.03 14.52
C LYS A 200 3.61 -7.36 15.31
N GLY A 201 3.31 -8.66 15.40
CA GLY A 201 2.09 -9.17 16.03
C GLY A 201 0.83 -9.07 15.16
N GLY A 202 0.89 -8.33 14.05
CA GLY A 202 -0.16 -8.30 13.03
C GLY A 202 -0.13 -9.54 12.14
N GLY A 203 -1.28 -9.93 11.60
CA GLY A 203 -1.37 -10.96 10.57
C GLY A 203 -1.34 -10.36 9.16
N PRO A 204 -1.05 -11.16 8.11
CA PRO A 204 -1.08 -10.67 6.74
C PRO A 204 -2.46 -10.11 6.39
N THR A 205 -2.49 -8.95 5.74
CA THR A 205 -3.73 -8.27 5.37
C THR A 205 -4.70 -9.15 4.56
N GLY A 206 -4.19 -9.96 3.63
CA GLY A 206 -5.02 -10.89 2.85
C GLY A 206 -5.51 -12.14 3.61
N ASP A 207 -5.13 -12.32 4.88
CA ASP A 207 -5.51 -13.50 5.66
C ASP A 207 -6.83 -13.29 6.40
N GLY A 208 -7.91 -13.83 5.83
CA GLY A 208 -9.22 -13.83 6.47
C GLY A 208 -9.29 -14.58 7.81
N THR A 209 -8.31 -15.42 8.14
CA THR A 209 -8.22 -16.07 9.47
C THR A 209 -7.90 -15.03 10.53
N PHE A 210 -6.86 -14.22 10.27
CA PHE A 210 -6.47 -13.11 11.13
C PHE A 210 -7.60 -12.10 11.29
N VAL A 211 -8.16 -11.61 10.19
CA VAL A 211 -9.23 -10.60 10.21
C VAL A 211 -10.44 -11.10 11.02
N LYS A 212 -10.86 -12.36 10.82
CA LYS A 212 -11.98 -12.93 11.58
C LYS A 212 -11.67 -13.14 13.06
N ASP A 213 -10.42 -13.43 13.42
CA ASP A 213 -10.03 -13.58 14.81
C ASP A 213 -10.03 -12.25 15.56
N VAL A 214 -9.55 -11.17 14.92
CA VAL A 214 -9.67 -9.81 15.45
C VAL A 214 -11.14 -9.42 15.63
N ILE A 215 -11.97 -9.62 14.59
CA ILE A 215 -13.42 -9.33 14.66
C ILE A 215 -14.06 -10.05 15.85
N ARG A 216 -13.80 -11.36 15.99
CA ARG A 216 -14.36 -12.18 17.07
C ARG A 216 -14.00 -11.66 18.47
N LYS A 217 -12.81 -11.10 18.63
CA LYS A 217 -12.27 -10.66 19.93
C LYS A 217 -12.63 -9.21 20.25
N TYR A 218 -12.67 -8.33 19.25
CA TYR A 218 -12.66 -6.88 19.45
C TYR A 218 -13.87 -6.12 18.85
N CYS A 219 -14.63 -6.71 17.92
CA CYS A 219 -15.87 -6.09 17.45
C CYS A 219 -16.99 -6.26 18.49
N LYS A 220 -17.64 -5.16 18.83
CA LYS A 220 -18.82 -5.09 19.70
C LYS A 220 -20.12 -5.35 18.93
N LYS A 221 -20.10 -5.15 17.60
CA LYS A 221 -21.24 -5.37 16.69
C LYS A 221 -20.91 -6.50 15.69
N PRO A 222 -21.92 -7.26 15.22
CA PRO A 222 -21.69 -8.30 14.23
C PRO A 222 -21.37 -7.71 12.85
N ILE A 223 -20.39 -8.31 12.16
CA ILE A 223 -19.99 -7.97 10.79
C ILE A 223 -20.64 -8.97 9.83
N LYS A 224 -21.57 -8.52 8.99
CA LYS A 224 -22.43 -9.38 8.14
C LYS A 224 -22.29 -9.10 6.64
N LYS A 225 -22.08 -7.84 6.24
CA LYS A 225 -22.02 -7.39 4.85
C LYS A 225 -20.60 -7.29 4.32
N TYR A 226 -19.60 -7.23 5.19
CA TYR A 226 -18.20 -7.14 4.82
C TYR A 226 -17.74 -8.28 3.90
N THR A 227 -16.97 -7.93 2.87
CA THR A 227 -16.44 -8.90 1.90
C THR A 227 -15.08 -9.42 2.35
N PHE A 228 -14.99 -10.72 2.61
CA PHE A 228 -13.75 -11.37 3.02
C PHE A 228 -13.06 -12.08 1.86
N THR A 229 -11.73 -12.11 1.90
CA THR A 229 -10.90 -13.07 1.19
C THR A 229 -10.19 -13.98 2.19
N ASN A 230 -9.41 -14.95 1.70
CA ASN A 230 -8.48 -15.69 2.52
C ASN A 230 -7.22 -15.99 1.71
N GLY A 231 -6.11 -16.23 2.42
CA GLY A 231 -4.82 -16.40 1.77
C GLY A 231 -4.76 -17.55 0.78
N PHE A 232 -5.38 -18.67 1.11
CA PHE A 232 -5.45 -19.80 0.19
C PHE A 232 -6.21 -19.45 -1.10
N LYS A 233 -7.36 -18.78 -0.99
CA LYS A 233 -8.14 -18.32 -2.13
C LYS A 233 -7.32 -17.37 -2.99
N HIS A 234 -6.76 -16.33 -2.38
CA HIS A 234 -6.06 -15.26 -3.08
C HIS A 234 -4.73 -15.73 -3.71
N LYS A 235 -3.96 -16.58 -3.01
CA LYS A 235 -2.65 -17.04 -3.49
C LYS A 235 -2.71 -18.31 -4.36
N PHE A 236 -3.71 -19.17 -4.19
CA PHE A 236 -3.81 -20.44 -4.92
C PHE A 236 -5.02 -20.54 -5.85
N VAL A 237 -6.23 -20.34 -5.33
CA VAL A 237 -7.45 -20.56 -6.13
C VAL A 237 -7.56 -19.53 -7.27
N VAL A 238 -7.40 -18.25 -6.95
CA VAL A 238 -7.52 -17.15 -7.93
C VAL A 238 -6.45 -17.27 -9.04
N PRO A 239 -5.15 -17.49 -8.74
CA PRO A 239 -4.14 -17.58 -9.79
C PRO A 239 -4.14 -18.89 -10.57
N TYR A 240 -4.28 -20.04 -9.91
CA TYR A 240 -4.06 -21.35 -10.55
C TYR A 240 -5.35 -22.05 -10.99
N ILE A 241 -6.47 -21.83 -10.30
CA ILE A 241 -7.75 -22.44 -10.67
C ILE A 241 -8.54 -21.49 -11.57
N HIS A 242 -8.66 -20.22 -11.19
CA HIS A 242 -9.36 -19.23 -12.01
C HIS A 242 -8.48 -18.61 -13.09
N GLY A 243 -7.16 -18.79 -13.04
CA GLY A 243 -6.24 -18.25 -14.04
C GLY A 243 -6.14 -16.71 -14.00
N VAL A 244 -6.46 -16.08 -12.87
CA VAL A 244 -6.42 -14.63 -12.70
C VAL A 244 -5.03 -14.20 -12.28
N LYS A 245 -4.42 -13.26 -13.00
CA LYS A 245 -3.07 -12.79 -12.75
C LYS A 245 -3.09 -11.33 -12.31
N THR A 246 -2.43 -11.02 -11.20
CA THR A 246 -2.10 -9.63 -10.85
C THR A 246 -0.80 -9.26 -11.55
N VAL A 247 -0.78 -8.14 -12.27
CA VAL A 247 0.37 -7.68 -13.06
C VAL A 247 0.78 -6.27 -12.63
N LEU A 248 2.08 -6.06 -12.50
CA LEU A 248 2.72 -4.79 -12.12
C LEU A 248 3.34 -4.16 -13.37
N LEU A 249 2.49 -3.64 -14.27
CA LEU A 249 2.92 -3.20 -15.60
C LEU A 249 3.91 -2.03 -15.56
N LEU A 250 3.86 -1.22 -14.50
CA LEU A 250 4.80 -0.12 -14.30
C LEU A 250 6.26 -0.59 -14.17
N ASN A 251 6.51 -1.83 -13.75
CA ASN A 251 7.90 -2.35 -13.67
C ASN A 251 8.57 -2.55 -15.04
N TYR A 252 7.81 -2.48 -16.14
CA TYR A 252 8.32 -2.73 -17.50
C TYR A 252 8.59 -1.45 -18.29
N ILE A 253 8.53 -0.27 -17.64
CA ILE A 253 8.73 1.02 -18.29
C ILE A 253 9.66 1.91 -17.46
N GLU A 254 10.36 2.82 -18.15
CA GLU A 254 11.14 3.89 -17.52
C GLU A 254 10.22 5.08 -17.23
N PHE A 255 10.21 5.53 -15.99
CA PHE A 255 9.54 6.77 -15.56
C PHE A 255 10.08 7.20 -14.19
N THR A 256 9.76 8.42 -13.79
CA THR A 256 10.03 9.00 -12.48
C THR A 256 8.74 9.45 -11.80
N LYS A 257 8.77 9.63 -10.49
CA LYS A 257 7.66 10.22 -9.71
C LYS A 257 7.22 11.57 -10.28
N GLN A 258 8.18 12.40 -10.69
CA GLN A 258 7.88 13.73 -11.23
C GLN A 258 7.16 13.64 -12.58
N GLU A 259 7.59 12.74 -13.47
CA GLU A 259 6.92 12.53 -14.75
C GLU A 259 5.48 12.04 -14.59
N MET A 260 5.21 11.18 -13.59
CA MET A 260 3.84 10.78 -13.26
C MET A 260 2.99 12.00 -12.88
N ILE A 261 3.52 12.84 -11.99
CA ILE A 261 2.83 14.06 -11.52
C ILE A 261 2.58 14.99 -12.71
N ASP A 262 3.62 15.31 -13.47
CA ASP A 262 3.53 16.26 -14.59
C ASP A 262 2.54 15.78 -15.66
N THR A 263 2.58 14.49 -15.99
CA THR A 263 1.63 13.87 -16.92
C THR A 263 0.21 14.00 -16.41
N LEU A 264 -0.04 13.63 -15.16
CA LEU A 264 -1.39 13.64 -14.62
C LEU A 264 -1.94 15.06 -14.45
N VAL A 265 -1.12 16.02 -14.01
CA VAL A 265 -1.50 17.43 -13.89
C VAL A 265 -1.86 17.98 -15.26
N LYS A 266 -0.99 17.76 -16.25
CA LYS A 266 -1.16 18.30 -17.60
C LYS A 266 -2.36 17.71 -18.33
N GLU A 267 -2.50 16.39 -18.31
CA GLU A 267 -3.54 15.70 -19.09
C GLU A 267 -4.89 15.75 -18.37
N TYR A 268 -4.90 15.68 -17.03
CA TYR A 268 -6.11 15.43 -16.25
C TYR A 268 -6.50 16.52 -15.28
N ASP A 269 -5.77 17.63 -15.20
CA ASP A 269 -5.93 18.60 -14.10
C ASP A 269 -5.81 17.90 -12.73
N TYR A 270 -5.04 16.82 -12.64
CA TYR A 270 -4.83 16.11 -11.37
C TYR A 270 -4.24 17.05 -10.33
N VAL A 271 -4.67 16.94 -9.07
CA VAL A 271 -4.13 17.74 -7.97
C VAL A 271 -3.24 16.87 -7.09
N PRO A 272 -1.93 17.13 -7.04
CA PRO A 272 -1.02 16.48 -6.10
C PRO A 272 -1.38 16.83 -4.66
N TYR A 273 -1.29 15.84 -3.77
CA TYR A 273 -1.64 15.96 -2.35
C TYR A 273 -0.43 15.80 -1.41
N GLY A 274 0.79 15.82 -1.96
CA GLY A 274 2.04 15.76 -1.20
C GLY A 274 2.52 14.34 -0.94
N GLN A 275 2.47 13.91 0.33
CA GLN A 275 2.93 12.58 0.74
C GLN A 275 2.05 11.48 0.15
N LYS A 276 2.65 10.32 -0.11
CA LYS A 276 1.94 9.11 -0.57
C LYS A 276 0.85 8.71 0.44
N HIS A 277 -0.28 8.20 -0.06
CA HIS A 277 -1.49 7.84 0.70
C HIS A 277 -2.26 8.98 1.37
N PHE A 278 -1.81 10.24 1.26
CA PHE A 278 -2.53 11.38 1.83
C PHE A 278 -3.81 11.78 1.07
N GLU A 279 -4.23 10.96 0.09
CA GLU A 279 -5.57 10.99 -0.48
C GLU A 279 -6.64 10.34 0.42
N ASP A 280 -6.25 9.55 1.42
CA ASP A 280 -7.16 8.87 2.35
C ASP A 280 -7.04 9.44 3.78
N LEU A 281 -8.17 9.73 4.43
CA LEU A 281 -8.21 10.39 5.74
C LEU A 281 -7.60 9.51 6.85
N ILE A 282 -7.95 8.22 6.91
CA ILE A 282 -7.46 7.35 7.98
C ILE A 282 -5.98 7.05 7.76
N THR A 283 -5.57 6.75 6.53
CA THR A 283 -4.17 6.45 6.25
C THR A 283 -3.29 7.70 6.46
N LYS A 284 -3.75 8.89 6.06
CA LYS A 284 -3.07 10.16 6.38
C LYS A 284 -2.88 10.36 7.88
N PHE A 285 -3.92 10.10 8.68
CA PHE A 285 -3.84 10.19 10.13
C PHE A 285 -2.87 9.16 10.71
N LEU A 286 -2.92 7.93 10.22
CA LEU A 286 -2.10 6.83 10.71
C LEU A 286 -0.62 7.07 10.43
N GLU A 287 -0.26 7.26 9.17
CA GLU A 287 1.13 7.44 8.75
C GLU A 287 1.69 8.80 9.20
N GLY A 288 0.85 9.84 9.21
CA GLY A 288 1.28 11.21 9.46
C GLY A 288 1.36 11.60 10.95
N TYR A 289 0.56 10.95 11.80
CA TYR A 289 0.46 11.29 13.23
C TYR A 289 0.57 10.09 14.15
N TRP A 290 -0.23 9.06 13.92
CA TRP A 290 -0.36 7.93 14.85
C TRP A 290 0.93 7.11 14.95
N VAL A 291 1.47 6.68 13.82
CA VAL A 291 2.64 5.78 13.75
C VAL A 291 3.90 6.43 14.31
N PRO A 292 4.27 7.67 13.91
CA PRO A 292 5.41 8.36 14.51
C PRO A 292 5.30 8.54 16.02
N LYS A 293 4.09 8.83 16.54
CA LYS A 293 3.89 9.05 17.98
C LYS A 293 3.85 7.78 18.80
N ARG A 294 3.15 6.74 18.32
CA ARG A 294 2.92 5.50 19.07
C ARG A 294 4.06 4.50 18.91
N PHE A 295 4.55 4.32 17.68
CA PHE A 295 5.49 3.25 17.32
C PHE A 295 6.90 3.77 17.02
N GLY A 296 7.06 5.09 16.90
CA GLY A 296 8.39 5.71 16.85
C GLY A 296 9.13 5.46 15.54
N HIS A 297 8.43 5.37 14.43
CA HIS A 297 9.07 5.31 13.12
C HIS A 297 8.28 6.10 12.09
N ASP A 298 8.93 6.34 10.96
CA ASP A 298 8.42 7.19 9.89
C ASP A 298 8.41 6.39 8.59
N ILE A 299 7.20 6.10 8.10
CA ILE A 299 7.00 5.32 6.89
C ILE A 299 7.64 6.00 5.67
N ARG A 300 7.80 7.34 5.67
CA ARG A 300 8.48 8.04 4.57
C ARG A 300 9.91 7.55 4.35
N ARG A 301 10.56 6.95 5.35
CA ARG A 301 11.91 6.37 5.18
C ARG A 301 11.96 5.32 4.08
N THR A 302 10.92 4.51 3.90
CA THR A 302 10.89 3.46 2.87
C THR A 302 10.76 4.09 1.48
N TRP A 303 9.84 5.03 1.31
CA TRP A 303 9.62 5.71 0.03
C TRP A 303 10.77 6.64 -0.36
N LEU A 304 11.26 7.47 0.55
CA LEU A 304 12.40 8.35 0.30
C LEU A 304 13.65 7.52 -0.02
N SER A 305 13.86 6.40 0.69
CA SER A 305 14.95 5.48 0.35
C SER A 305 14.79 4.86 -1.04
N ALA A 306 13.57 4.53 -1.47
CA ALA A 306 13.30 4.07 -2.83
C ALA A 306 13.67 5.14 -3.87
N LEU A 307 13.30 6.41 -3.65
CA LEU A 307 13.67 7.52 -4.53
C LEU A 307 15.18 7.78 -4.56
N VAL A 308 15.89 7.59 -3.44
CA VAL A 308 17.35 7.73 -3.37
C VAL A 308 18.04 6.63 -4.18
N VAL A 309 17.69 5.35 -3.96
CA VAL A 309 18.38 4.25 -4.66
C VAL A 309 18.04 4.17 -6.15
N THR A 310 16.89 4.72 -6.55
CA THR A 310 16.51 4.84 -7.98
C THR A 310 17.01 6.14 -8.63
N GLY A 311 17.79 6.96 -7.90
CA GLY A 311 18.44 8.15 -8.46
C GLY A 311 17.51 9.35 -8.70
N GLN A 312 16.31 9.34 -8.14
CA GLN A 312 15.31 10.42 -8.28
C GLN A 312 15.47 11.53 -7.24
N MET A 313 16.22 11.27 -6.17
CA MET A 313 16.48 12.22 -5.09
C MET A 313 17.87 11.98 -4.48
N SER A 314 18.52 13.04 -3.99
CA SER A 314 19.77 12.88 -3.23
C SER A 314 19.48 12.35 -1.82
N ARG A 315 20.44 11.64 -1.22
CA ARG A 315 20.31 11.19 0.17
C ARG A 315 20.20 12.38 1.12
N GLU A 316 20.91 13.46 0.83
CA GLU A 316 20.91 14.70 1.60
C GLU A 316 19.53 15.34 1.63
N ASP A 317 18.83 15.41 0.50
CA ASP A 317 17.49 15.99 0.44
C ASP A 317 16.46 15.08 1.12
N ALA A 318 16.61 13.76 0.99
CA ALA A 318 15.79 12.80 1.75
C ALA A 318 15.96 12.96 3.27
N LEU A 319 17.18 13.25 3.75
CA LEU A 319 17.42 13.52 5.16
C LEU A 319 16.80 14.84 5.61
N LYS A 320 16.91 15.92 4.81
CA LYS A 320 16.26 17.21 5.10
C LYS A 320 14.74 17.06 5.21
N GLU A 321 14.12 16.28 4.33
CA GLU A 321 12.68 16.00 4.38
C GLU A 321 12.28 15.31 5.71
N LEU A 322 13.14 14.42 6.22
CA LEU A 322 12.94 13.70 7.47
C LEU A 322 13.27 14.52 8.73
N GLU A 323 13.89 15.70 8.61
CA GLU A 323 14.08 16.63 9.73
C GLU A 323 12.74 17.21 10.23
N HIS A 324 11.74 17.24 9.36
CA HIS A 324 10.39 17.69 9.67
C HIS A 324 9.45 16.49 9.81
N PRO A 325 8.52 16.48 10.78
CA PRO A 325 7.51 15.43 10.86
C PRO A 325 6.61 15.44 9.61
N PRO A 326 5.96 14.30 9.27
CA PRO A 326 5.04 14.21 8.14
C PRO A 326 3.92 15.26 8.16
N LEU A 327 3.48 15.61 9.37
CA LEU A 327 2.44 16.59 9.64
C LEU A 327 2.89 17.50 10.78
N THR A 328 2.43 18.75 10.74
CA THR A 328 2.53 19.63 11.91
C THR A 328 1.68 19.09 13.06
N GLU A 329 1.99 19.49 14.30
CA GLU A 329 1.18 19.07 15.46
C GLU A 329 -0.28 19.54 15.34
N GLU A 330 -0.50 20.72 14.76
CA GLU A 330 -1.86 21.28 14.54
C GLU A 330 -2.65 20.45 13.53
N GLU A 331 -2.05 20.11 12.39
CA GLU A 331 -2.68 19.23 11.40
C GLU A 331 -2.97 17.85 12.00
N GLY A 332 -2.01 17.31 12.76
CA GLY A 332 -2.15 16.05 13.48
C GLY A 332 -3.32 16.04 14.46
N ARG A 333 -3.47 17.10 15.28
CA ARG A 333 -4.61 17.26 16.21
C ARG A 333 -5.93 17.45 15.48
N THR A 334 -5.93 18.15 14.35
CA THR A 334 -7.14 18.30 13.51
C THR A 334 -7.59 16.95 12.98
N LEU A 335 -6.67 16.16 12.40
CA LEU A 335 -6.96 14.80 11.94
C LEU A 335 -7.42 13.89 13.08
N PHE A 336 -6.81 14.02 14.26
CA PHE A 336 -7.21 13.27 15.44
C PHE A 336 -8.69 13.52 15.80
N ALA A 337 -9.11 14.79 15.84
CA ALA A 337 -10.49 15.17 16.09
C ALA A 337 -11.44 14.70 14.97
N ASP A 338 -11.04 14.83 13.71
CA ASP A 338 -11.82 14.39 12.55
C ASP A 338 -12.03 12.87 12.54
N VAL A 339 -10.98 12.10 12.83
CA VAL A 339 -11.04 10.64 12.94
C VAL A 339 -11.90 10.22 14.13
N ALA A 340 -11.73 10.81 15.31
CA ALA A 340 -12.56 10.51 16.48
C ALA A 340 -14.05 10.78 16.19
N LYS A 341 -14.36 11.95 15.62
CA LYS A 341 -15.71 12.33 15.21
C LYS A 341 -16.30 11.34 14.21
N LYS A 342 -15.54 10.96 13.19
CA LYS A 342 -15.97 10.03 12.14
C LYS A 342 -16.19 8.62 12.69
N LEU A 343 -15.36 8.19 13.63
CA LEU A 343 -15.54 6.93 14.38
C LEU A 343 -16.66 6.97 15.43
N GLU A 344 -17.29 8.13 15.64
CA GLU A 344 -18.33 8.37 16.65
C GLU A 344 -17.87 8.04 18.08
N ILE A 345 -16.62 8.37 18.39
CA ILE A 345 -16.04 8.30 19.74
C ILE A 345 -15.53 9.67 20.18
N SER A 346 -15.26 9.81 21.47
CA SER A 346 -14.61 11.01 22.02
C SER A 346 -13.11 11.04 21.68
N GLU A 347 -12.52 12.23 21.64
CA GLU A 347 -11.06 12.35 21.51
C GLU A 347 -10.35 11.67 22.70
N GLU A 348 -10.94 11.72 23.90
CA GLU A 348 -10.41 11.04 25.08
C GLU A 348 -10.37 9.51 24.91
N GLU A 349 -11.39 8.93 24.27
CA GLU A 349 -11.40 7.49 23.97
C GLU A 349 -10.33 7.11 22.94
N LEU A 350 -10.14 7.93 21.90
CA LEU A 350 -9.08 7.70 20.91
C LEU A 350 -7.68 7.85 21.53
N GLU A 351 -7.52 8.78 22.48
CA GLU A 351 -6.27 9.00 23.22
C GLU A 351 -5.93 7.80 24.11
N ILE A 352 -6.94 7.15 24.70
CA ILE A 352 -6.75 5.88 25.41
C ILE A 352 -6.17 4.81 24.46
N TYR A 353 -6.69 4.70 23.24
CA TYR A 353 -6.16 3.78 22.24
C TYR A 353 -4.72 4.11 21.83
N LEU A 354 -4.39 5.40 21.68
CA LEU A 354 -3.04 5.86 21.34
C LEU A 354 -2.02 5.46 22.41
N ASN A 355 -2.44 5.43 23.67
CA ASN A 355 -1.60 5.14 24.83
C ASN A 355 -1.73 3.69 25.36
N LEU A 356 -2.41 2.80 24.65
CA LEU A 356 -2.45 1.38 25.01
C LEU A 356 -1.03 0.79 25.08
N PRO A 357 -0.75 -0.16 25.98
CA PRO A 357 0.51 -0.89 25.97
C PRO A 357 0.72 -1.61 24.63
N GLU A 358 1.96 -2.04 24.37
CA GLU A 358 2.28 -2.88 23.21
C GLU A 358 1.40 -4.13 23.20
N CYS A 359 0.86 -4.49 22.03
CA CYS A 359 -0.02 -5.64 21.91
C CYS A 359 0.78 -6.94 22.16
N THR A 360 0.49 -7.62 23.26
CA THR A 360 1.05 -8.95 23.57
C THR A 360 0.13 -10.10 23.18
N GLU A 361 -1.08 -9.79 22.69
CA GLU A 361 -2.06 -10.81 22.33
C GLU A 361 -1.71 -11.46 20.98
N SER A 362 -1.81 -12.79 20.91
CA SER A 362 -1.66 -13.52 19.65
C SER A 362 -3.00 -13.71 18.95
N PHE A 363 -3.00 -13.50 17.64
CA PHE A 363 -4.15 -13.71 16.78
C PHE A 363 -3.97 -14.95 15.92
N LYS A 364 -5.05 -15.70 15.69
CA LYS A 364 -5.03 -16.83 14.76
C LYS A 364 -4.74 -16.33 13.36
N SER A 365 -3.68 -16.82 12.74
CA SER A 365 -3.32 -16.43 11.38
C SER A 365 -2.72 -17.60 10.60
N GLN A 366 -2.68 -17.46 9.29
CA GLN A 366 -1.96 -18.31 8.34
C GLN A 366 -0.56 -17.76 8.05
N GLU A 367 -0.03 -16.86 8.89
CA GLU A 367 1.25 -16.16 8.67
C GLU A 367 2.39 -17.12 8.32
N LYS A 368 2.52 -18.25 9.01
CA LYS A 368 3.56 -19.26 8.71
C LYS A 368 3.50 -19.77 7.27
N LEU A 369 2.30 -19.95 6.72
CA LEU A 369 2.10 -20.37 5.33
C LEU A 369 2.48 -19.27 4.36
N TYR A 370 2.12 -18.02 4.66
CA TYR A 370 2.52 -16.85 3.87
C TYR A 370 4.03 -16.67 3.86
N SER A 371 4.67 -16.70 5.03
CA SER A 371 6.12 -16.57 5.17
C SER A 371 6.87 -17.69 4.45
N PHE A 372 6.35 -18.92 4.46
CA PHE A 372 6.89 -20.01 3.65
C PHE A 372 6.76 -19.73 2.14
N GLY A 373 5.59 -19.27 1.69
CA GLY A 373 5.35 -18.91 0.30
C GLY A 373 6.27 -17.79 -0.20
N ILE A 374 6.45 -16.73 0.60
CA ILE A 374 7.36 -15.61 0.27
C ILE A 374 8.78 -16.13 0.10
N ARG A 375 9.30 -16.92 1.06
CA ARG A 375 10.65 -17.50 0.97
C ARG A 375 10.84 -18.39 -0.26
N LEU A 376 9.80 -19.12 -0.66
CA LEU A 376 9.83 -19.92 -1.88
C LEU A 376 9.90 -19.02 -3.12
N TYR A 377 9.11 -17.96 -3.19
CA TYR A 377 9.11 -17.01 -4.31
C TYR A 377 10.42 -16.25 -4.43
N GLU A 378 10.99 -15.80 -3.30
CA GLU A 378 12.33 -15.20 -3.25
C GLU A 378 13.39 -16.17 -3.80
N LYS A 379 13.38 -17.43 -3.35
CA LYS A 379 14.33 -18.46 -3.82
C LYS A 379 14.19 -18.78 -5.31
N LEU A 380 12.98 -18.65 -5.85
CA LEU A 380 12.68 -18.85 -7.26
C LEU A 380 12.89 -17.57 -8.11
N GLY A 381 13.27 -16.44 -7.50
CA GLY A 381 13.45 -15.17 -8.20
C GLY A 381 12.15 -14.52 -8.66
N LEU A 382 11.00 -14.92 -8.13
CA LEU A 382 9.67 -14.43 -8.52
C LEU A 382 9.19 -13.21 -7.71
N GLU A 383 9.84 -12.89 -6.59
CA GLU A 383 9.55 -11.70 -5.78
C GLU A 383 10.54 -10.58 -6.13
N ALA A 384 10.06 -9.49 -6.72
CA ALA A 384 10.91 -8.37 -7.13
C ALA A 384 11.14 -7.33 -6.02
N ARG A 385 10.18 -7.13 -5.10
CA ARG A 385 10.31 -6.14 -4.00
C ARG A 385 11.23 -6.63 -2.90
N ILE A 386 11.83 -5.69 -2.17
CA ILE A 386 12.67 -5.97 -0.99
C ILE A 386 11.80 -5.84 0.26
N ARG A 387 11.58 -6.97 0.95
CA ARG A 387 10.71 -7.07 2.13
C ARG A 387 11.47 -7.23 3.45
N LYS A 388 12.75 -7.62 3.41
CA LYS A 388 13.59 -7.90 4.58
C LYS A 388 14.39 -6.70 5.02
#